data_AF-A0A0J9R7B9-F1
#
_entry.id   AF-A0A0J9R7B9-F1
#
_cell.length_a   1.000
_cell.length_b   1.000
_cell.length_c   1.000
_cell.angle_alpha   90.00
_cell.angle_beta   90.00
_cell.angle_gamma   90.00
#
_symmetry.space_group_name_H-M   'P 1'
#
loop_
_entity.id
_entity.type
_entity.pdbx_description
1 polymer ?
#
loop_
_entity_poly.entity_id
_entity_poly.type
_entity_poly.pdbx_seq_one_letter_code
_entity_poly.pdbx_strand_id
1 'polypeptide(L)'
;MEISQPSIGIFYISKVLALAPYATVRNSKGRVEISRSWLFTVYSATLTVVMVFLTYRGLLFDANSEIPVRMKSATSKVVTALDVSVVVMAIVSGVYCGLFSLNDTLELNDRLNKIDNTLNAYNNFRRDRWRALGMAAISLVAISLLVGLDVGTWMRIAQDMNIAQSDTELNVHWYIPFYSLYFILTGLQVNFANTAYGLGRRFGRLNRMLSSSFLAENNATSAIKPQKVSTVKNVSVNRPAMPSALHASLTKLNGETLPSESAGDKAAARSLILNVELLKLGYFPAKNKGLLLKSLADSHESLGKCVHLLSNSFGIAVLFILVSCLLHLVATAYFLFLELLSKRDNGYLWVQMLWICFHFLRLLMVVEPCHLAARESRKTIQIVCEIERKVHEPILAEAVKKFWQQLLVVDADFSACGLCRVNRTILTSFASAIATYLVILIQFQRTNG
;
A
#
# COMPACT_ATOMS: atom_id res chain seq x y z
N MET A 1 -1.67 5.03 6.64
CA MET A 1 -0.74 4.97 5.48
C MET A 1 0.71 4.91 5.97
N GLU A 2 1.58 4.09 5.38
CA GLU A 2 3.03 4.15 5.69
C GLU A 2 3.70 5.38 5.05
N ILE A 3 4.30 6.24 5.88
CA ILE A 3 5.05 7.43 5.49
C ILE A 3 6.48 7.28 6.04
N SER A 4 7.35 6.69 5.24
CA SER A 4 8.75 6.40 5.59
C SER A 4 9.68 6.89 4.48
N GLN A 5 11.00 6.95 4.73
CA GLN A 5 11.99 7.33 3.71
C GLN A 5 11.87 6.48 2.42
N PRO A 6 11.66 5.15 2.50
CA PRO A 6 11.40 4.33 1.30
C PRO A 6 10.07 4.63 0.58
N SER A 7 8.99 4.96 1.31
CA SER A 7 7.65 5.16 0.74
C SER A 7 7.32 6.61 0.41
N ILE A 8 8.26 7.55 0.61
CA ILE A 8 8.00 8.99 0.45
C ILE A 8 7.47 9.37 -0.94
N GLY A 9 7.88 8.66 -2.00
CA GLY A 9 7.35 8.87 -3.34
C GLY A 9 5.85 8.58 -3.43
N ILE A 10 5.40 7.49 -2.81
CA ILE A 10 3.97 7.14 -2.74
C ILE A 10 3.21 8.18 -1.93
N PHE A 11 3.79 8.71 -0.85
CA PHE A 11 3.19 9.81 -0.09
C PHE A 11 2.88 11.04 -0.97
N TYR A 12 3.85 11.50 -1.77
CA TYR A 12 3.61 12.65 -2.65
C TYR A 12 2.61 12.34 -3.76
N ILE A 13 2.65 11.14 -4.34
CA ILE A 13 1.64 10.68 -5.31
C ILE A 13 0.24 10.69 -4.68
N SER A 14 0.08 10.08 -3.50
CA SER A 14 -1.20 10.05 -2.77
C SER A 14 -1.67 11.46 -2.41
N LYS A 15 -0.76 12.39 -2.14
CA LYS A 15 -1.09 13.79 -1.85
C LYS A 15 -1.64 14.52 -3.07
N VAL A 16 -1.02 14.35 -4.24
CA VAL A 16 -1.54 14.88 -5.52
C VAL A 16 -2.89 14.26 -5.87
N LEU A 17 -3.08 12.97 -5.58
CA LEU A 17 -4.34 12.26 -5.83
C LEU A 17 -5.40 12.47 -4.75
N ALA A 18 -5.27 13.50 -3.89
CA ALA A 18 -6.22 13.84 -2.82
C ALA A 18 -6.41 12.78 -1.70
N LEU A 19 -5.57 11.75 -1.63
CA LEU A 19 -5.66 10.66 -0.66
C LEU A 19 -4.87 10.89 0.65
N ALA A 20 -3.92 11.83 0.64
CA ALA A 20 -3.05 12.10 1.79
C ALA A 20 -3.03 13.59 2.15
N PRO A 21 -4.06 14.11 2.87
CA PRO A 21 -4.18 15.52 3.25
C PRO A 21 -3.26 15.90 4.43
N TYR A 22 -1.99 15.48 4.36
CA TYR A 22 -1.02 15.62 5.44
C TYR A 22 0.15 16.55 5.04
N ALA A 23 0.66 17.27 6.02
CA ALA A 23 1.95 17.96 5.95
C ALA A 23 3.03 17.06 6.58
N THR A 24 4.23 17.12 6.02
CA THR A 24 5.39 16.43 6.56
C THR A 24 6.52 17.43 6.78
N VAL A 25 7.07 17.44 7.99
CA VAL A 25 8.23 18.27 8.36
C VAL A 25 9.32 17.34 8.85
N ARG A 26 10.58 17.59 8.44
CA ARG A 26 11.72 16.86 8.99
C ARG A 26 12.21 17.56 10.24
N ASN A 27 12.17 16.86 11.37
CA ASN A 27 12.80 17.34 12.59
C ASN A 27 14.34 17.24 12.48
N SER A 28 15.05 18.00 13.31
CA SER A 28 16.50 18.00 13.54
C SER A 28 17.14 16.60 13.65
N LYS A 29 16.39 15.60 14.14
CA LYS A 29 16.82 14.19 14.25
C LYS A 29 16.62 13.36 12.98
N GLY A 30 16.22 13.99 11.87
CA GLY A 30 15.92 13.34 10.59
C GLY A 30 14.60 12.57 10.55
N ARG A 31 13.78 12.65 11.61
CA ARG A 31 12.44 12.03 11.69
C ARG A 31 11.41 12.87 10.93
N VAL A 32 10.46 12.20 10.28
CA VAL A 32 9.35 12.84 9.58
C VAL A 32 8.20 13.00 10.56
N GLU A 33 7.91 14.25 10.93
CA GLU A 33 6.71 14.63 11.67
C GLU A 33 5.56 14.81 10.70
N ILE A 34 4.42 14.19 11.02
CA ILE A 34 3.22 14.20 10.19
C ILE A 34 2.18 15.04 10.92
N SER A 35 1.58 16.00 10.22
CA SER A 35 0.51 16.83 10.76
C SER A 35 -0.61 16.99 9.74
N ARG A 36 -1.79 17.40 10.20
CA ARG A 36 -2.88 17.73 9.27
C ARG A 36 -2.56 19.01 8.53
N SER A 37 -2.78 19.02 7.21
CA SER A 37 -2.72 20.26 6.45
C SER A 37 -4.12 20.71 6.07
N TRP A 38 -4.49 21.91 6.52
CA TRP A 38 -5.79 22.51 6.18
C TRP A 38 -5.96 22.69 4.67
N LEU A 39 -4.94 23.23 3.99
CA LEU A 39 -4.97 23.43 2.54
C LEU A 39 -5.22 22.13 1.78
N PHE A 40 -4.48 21.06 2.11
CA PHE A 40 -4.68 19.76 1.45
C PHE A 40 -5.97 19.06 1.88
N THR A 41 -6.50 19.35 3.08
CA THR A 41 -7.82 18.87 3.51
C THR A 41 -8.92 19.47 2.65
N VAL A 42 -8.92 20.79 2.45
CA VAL A 42 -9.89 21.48 1.59
C VAL A 42 -9.75 21.00 0.15
N TYR A 43 -8.52 20.94 -0.38
CA TYR A 43 -8.24 20.40 -1.72
C TYR A 43 -8.83 18.99 -1.92
N SER A 44 -8.56 18.06 -0.99
CA SER A 44 -9.05 16.69 -1.08
C SER A 44 -10.58 16.62 -1.10
N ALA A 45 -11.25 17.38 -0.23
CA ALA A 45 -12.70 17.43 -0.15
C ALA A 45 -13.31 18.03 -1.43
N THR A 46 -12.82 19.20 -1.86
CA THR A 46 -13.32 19.90 -3.05
C THR A 46 -13.08 19.10 -4.31
N LEU A 47 -11.88 18.54 -4.52
CA LEU A 47 -11.59 17.72 -5.70
C LEU A 47 -12.54 16.53 -5.77
N THR A 48 -12.75 15.83 -4.65
CA THR A 48 -13.62 14.65 -4.61
C THR A 48 -15.06 15.01 -4.98
N VAL A 49 -15.62 16.07 -4.38
CA VAL A 49 -17.00 16.53 -4.66
C VAL A 49 -17.15 16.93 -6.13
N VAL A 50 -16.21 17.71 -6.67
CA VAL A 50 -16.24 18.15 -8.07
C VAL A 50 -16.15 16.97 -9.03
N MET A 51 -15.21 16.04 -8.80
CA MET A 51 -15.04 14.88 -9.67
C MET A 51 -16.25 13.94 -9.66
N VAL A 52 -16.87 13.74 -8.49
CA VAL A 52 -18.11 12.96 -8.37
C VAL A 52 -19.26 13.62 -9.12
N PHE A 53 -19.45 14.93 -8.93
CA PHE A 53 -20.50 15.68 -9.61
C PHE A 53 -20.33 15.65 -11.13
N LEU A 54 -19.12 15.94 -11.63
CA LEU A 54 -18.82 15.93 -13.06
C LEU A 54 -18.98 14.52 -13.66
N THR A 55 -18.60 13.47 -12.93
CA THR A 55 -18.76 12.08 -13.38
C THR A 55 -20.24 11.72 -13.58
N TYR A 56 -21.11 12.02 -12.61
CA TYR A 56 -22.55 11.75 -12.77
C TYR A 56 -23.21 12.66 -13.80
N ARG A 57 -22.78 13.92 -13.92
CA ARG A 57 -23.21 14.82 -14.99
C ARG A 57 -22.87 14.26 -16.37
N GLY A 58 -21.65 13.78 -16.57
CA GLY A 58 -21.22 13.18 -17.83
C GLY A 58 -21.96 11.88 -18.15
N LEU A 59 -22.21 11.04 -17.14
CA LEU A 59 -23.01 9.82 -17.30
C LEU A 59 -24.46 10.14 -17.72
N LEU A 60 -25.09 11.13 -17.08
CA LEU A 60 -26.44 11.59 -17.45
C LEU A 60 -26.48 12.24 -18.83
N PHE A 61 -25.39 12.87 -19.26
CA PHE A 61 -25.27 13.45 -20.59
C PHE A 61 -25.29 12.35 -21.68
N ASP A 62 -24.41 11.35 -21.60
CA ASP A 62 -24.39 10.24 -22.58
C ASP A 62 -25.73 9.48 -22.58
N ALA A 63 -26.27 9.17 -21.40
CA ALA A 63 -27.52 8.39 -21.25
C ALA A 63 -28.76 9.05 -21.88
N ASN A 64 -28.78 10.39 -21.96
CA ASN A 64 -29.89 11.19 -22.49
C ASN A 64 -29.57 11.83 -23.85
N SER A 65 -28.38 11.59 -24.40
CA SER A 65 -28.02 12.07 -25.72
C SER A 65 -28.84 11.38 -26.81
N GLU A 66 -28.98 12.03 -27.97
CA GLU A 66 -29.70 11.46 -29.11
C GLU A 66 -29.04 10.16 -29.61
N ILE A 67 -27.69 10.12 -29.56
CA ILE A 67 -26.88 8.98 -29.97
C ILE A 67 -25.93 8.62 -28.82
N PRO A 68 -26.38 7.80 -27.85
CA PRO A 68 -25.54 7.36 -26.75
C PRO A 68 -24.38 6.52 -27.28
N VAL A 69 -23.16 6.89 -26.90
CA VAL A 69 -21.96 6.20 -27.37
C VAL A 69 -21.78 4.89 -26.59
N ARG A 70 -21.87 4.94 -25.25
CA ARG A 70 -21.63 3.77 -24.38
C ARG A 70 -22.92 3.09 -23.91
N MET A 71 -23.99 3.86 -23.77
CA MET A 71 -25.22 3.44 -23.09
C MET A 71 -26.40 3.13 -24.04
N LYS A 72 -26.16 2.30 -25.05
CA LYS A 72 -27.10 2.03 -26.17
C LYS A 72 -28.34 1.23 -25.80
N SER A 73 -28.23 0.34 -24.81
CA SER A 73 -29.33 -0.52 -24.35
C SER A 73 -29.64 -0.29 -22.87
N ALA A 74 -30.86 -0.65 -22.43
CA ALA A 74 -31.24 -0.60 -21.01
C ALA A 74 -30.24 -1.37 -20.12
N THR A 75 -29.77 -2.53 -20.57
CA THR A 75 -28.73 -3.32 -19.89
C THR A 75 -27.42 -2.54 -19.75
N SER A 76 -26.93 -1.94 -20.85
CA SER A 76 -25.68 -1.14 -20.81
C SER A 76 -25.83 0.10 -19.92
N LYS A 77 -27.02 0.71 -19.84
CA LYS A 77 -27.31 1.83 -18.94
C LYS A 77 -27.13 1.43 -17.48
N VAL A 78 -27.75 0.32 -17.06
CA VAL A 78 -27.66 -0.18 -15.69
C VAL A 78 -26.24 -0.62 -15.35
N VAL A 79 -25.59 -1.39 -16.23
CA VAL A 79 -24.23 -1.89 -15.99
C VAL A 79 -23.24 -0.73 -15.85
N THR A 80 -23.29 0.25 -16.76
CA THR A 80 -22.40 1.43 -16.69
C THR A 80 -22.67 2.25 -15.42
N ALA A 81 -23.92 2.45 -15.02
CA ALA A 81 -24.25 3.19 -13.81
C ALA A 81 -23.74 2.49 -12.54
N LEU A 82 -23.84 1.16 -12.46
CA LEU A 82 -23.29 0.38 -11.35
C LEU A 82 -21.76 0.43 -11.33
N ASP A 83 -21.13 0.32 -12.50
CA ASP A 83 -19.67 0.36 -12.65
C ASP A 83 -19.08 1.70 -12.21
N VAL A 84 -19.69 2.80 -12.69
CA VAL A 84 -19.32 4.16 -12.27
C VAL A 84 -19.54 4.35 -10.76
N SER A 85 -20.68 3.91 -10.24
CA SER A 85 -21.03 4.10 -8.82
C SER A 85 -20.08 3.36 -7.88
N VAL A 86 -19.64 2.14 -8.23
CA VAL A 86 -18.70 1.39 -7.38
C VAL A 86 -17.30 2.02 -7.38
N VAL A 87 -16.85 2.60 -8.50
CA VAL A 87 -15.60 3.38 -8.57
C VAL A 87 -15.70 4.62 -7.69
N VAL A 88 -16.80 5.37 -7.78
CA VAL A 88 -17.06 6.55 -6.96
C VAL A 88 -17.04 6.19 -5.47
N MET A 89 -17.74 5.12 -5.06
CA MET A 89 -17.76 4.69 -3.66
C MET A 89 -16.36 4.30 -3.15
N ALA A 90 -15.54 3.62 -3.96
CA ALA A 90 -14.16 3.28 -3.60
C ALA A 90 -13.28 4.52 -3.40
N ILE A 91 -13.48 5.57 -4.20
CA ILE A 91 -12.69 6.80 -4.10
C ILE A 91 -13.14 7.67 -2.94
N VAL A 92 -14.46 7.86 -2.78
CA VAL A 92 -15.03 8.63 -1.66
C VAL A 92 -14.60 8.00 -0.34
N SER A 93 -14.68 6.67 -0.22
CA SER A 93 -14.19 5.95 0.97
C SER A 93 -12.67 6.09 1.14
N GLY A 94 -11.87 6.00 0.08
CA GLY A 94 -10.42 6.21 0.16
C GLY A 94 -10.01 7.61 0.61
N VAL A 95 -10.68 8.65 0.11
CA VAL A 95 -10.46 10.05 0.53
C VAL A 95 -10.95 10.25 1.96
N TYR A 96 -12.08 9.64 2.34
CA TYR A 96 -12.56 9.61 3.72
C TYR A 96 -11.49 9.02 4.67
N CYS A 97 -10.87 7.89 4.32
CA CYS A 97 -9.75 7.33 5.10
C CYS A 97 -8.60 8.35 5.27
N GLY A 98 -8.24 9.08 4.21
CA GLY A 98 -7.22 10.13 4.27
C GLY A 98 -7.61 11.31 5.18
N LEU A 99 -8.90 11.68 5.21
CA LEU A 99 -9.41 12.79 5.99
C LEU A 99 -9.58 12.45 7.48
N PHE A 100 -9.89 11.21 7.84
CA PHE A 100 -10.29 10.87 9.21
C PHE A 100 -9.31 9.93 9.94
N SER A 101 -8.39 9.25 9.24
CA SER A 101 -7.46 8.28 9.85
C SER A 101 -6.05 8.85 10.13
N LEU A 102 -5.96 10.13 10.53
CA LEU A 102 -4.67 10.75 10.88
C LEU A 102 -4.05 10.08 12.10
N ASN A 103 -4.81 9.86 13.17
CA ASN A 103 -4.31 9.25 14.41
C ASN A 103 -3.81 7.83 14.16
N ASP A 104 -4.55 7.03 13.40
CA ASP A 104 -4.12 5.69 12.99
C ASP A 104 -2.84 5.74 12.15
N THR A 105 -2.71 6.74 11.28
CA THR A 105 -1.50 6.96 10.47
C THR A 105 -0.31 7.35 11.35
N LEU A 106 -0.49 8.20 12.36
CA LEU A 106 0.56 8.56 13.30
C LEU A 106 1.02 7.34 14.12
N GLU A 107 0.08 6.61 14.70
CA GLU A 107 0.34 5.42 15.50
C GLU A 107 1.03 4.32 14.69
N LEU A 108 0.56 4.08 13.46
CA LEU A 108 1.19 3.14 12.53
C LEU A 108 2.65 3.52 12.29
N ASN A 109 2.94 4.78 11.96
CA ASN A 109 4.30 5.20 11.63
C ASN A 109 5.23 5.21 12.86
N ASP A 110 4.75 5.57 14.04
CA ASP A 110 5.54 5.48 15.27
C ASP A 110 5.95 4.03 15.58
N ARG A 111 5.00 3.10 15.48
CA ARG A 111 5.26 1.66 15.64
C ARG A 111 6.26 1.15 14.62
N LEU A 112 6.06 1.47 13.34
CA LEU A 112 6.97 1.05 12.27
C LEU A 112 8.38 1.59 12.47
N ASN A 113 8.53 2.84 12.92
CA ASN A 113 9.83 3.42 13.22
C ASN A 113 10.54 2.69 14.38
N LYS A 114 9.82 2.35 15.45
CA LYS A 114 10.38 1.55 16.56
C LYS A 114 10.84 0.17 16.08
N ILE A 115 10.02 -0.52 15.29
CA ILE A 115 10.35 -1.83 14.72
C ILE A 115 11.55 -1.74 13.77
N ASP A 116 11.59 -0.74 12.90
CA ASP A 116 12.70 -0.55 11.95
C ASP A 116 14.02 -0.26 12.68
N ASN A 117 13.99 0.41 13.84
CA ASN A 117 15.18 0.58 14.67
C ASN A 117 15.65 -0.74 15.30
N THR A 118 14.72 -1.57 15.78
CA THR A 118 15.03 -2.93 16.31
C THR A 118 15.61 -3.83 15.22
N LEU A 119 15.08 -3.75 13.99
CA LEU A 119 15.45 -4.61 12.86
C LEU A 119 16.53 -4.00 11.96
N ASN A 120 17.26 -2.99 12.43
CA ASN A 120 18.16 -2.16 11.62
C ASN A 120 19.19 -2.95 10.78
N ALA A 121 19.74 -4.04 11.33
CA ALA A 121 20.74 -4.88 10.70
C ALA A 121 20.25 -5.59 9.42
N TYR A 122 18.93 -5.77 9.30
CA TYR A 122 18.27 -6.43 8.17
C TYR A 122 17.53 -5.46 7.25
N ASN A 123 17.58 -4.16 7.54
CA ASN A 123 16.93 -3.14 6.71
C ASN A 123 17.71 -2.91 5.42
N ASN A 124 16.98 -2.78 4.32
CA ASN A 124 17.55 -2.38 3.03
C ASN A 124 16.68 -1.30 2.41
N PHE A 125 16.83 -0.07 2.93
CA PHE A 125 16.04 1.08 2.54
C PHE A 125 16.11 1.37 1.03
N ARG A 126 17.25 1.12 0.38
CA ARG A 126 17.40 1.30 -1.08
C ARG A 126 16.49 0.34 -1.84
N ARG A 127 16.57 -0.97 -1.55
CA ARG A 127 15.72 -1.97 -2.21
C ARG A 127 14.25 -1.73 -1.92
N ASP A 128 13.94 -1.29 -0.70
CA ASP A 128 12.57 -0.98 -0.30
C ASP A 128 12.00 0.20 -1.08
N ARG A 129 12.81 1.24 -1.30
CA ARG A 129 12.44 2.41 -2.09
C ARG A 129 12.18 2.05 -3.55
N TRP A 130 13.04 1.25 -4.16
CA TRP A 130 12.87 0.81 -5.55
C TRP A 130 11.62 -0.05 -5.74
N ARG A 131 11.26 -0.89 -4.76
CA ARG A 131 10.01 -1.66 -4.79
C ARG A 131 8.78 -0.77 -4.67
N ALA A 132 8.78 0.20 -3.76
CA ALA A 132 7.70 1.16 -3.60
C ALA A 132 7.51 2.01 -4.87
N LEU A 133 8.60 2.56 -5.40
CA LEU A 133 8.58 3.37 -6.63
C LEU A 133 8.15 2.53 -7.84
N GLY A 134 8.68 1.31 -7.97
CA GLY A 134 8.32 0.40 -9.05
C GLY A 134 6.83 0.04 -9.02
N MET A 135 6.27 -0.27 -7.84
CA MET A 135 4.84 -0.54 -7.68
C MET A 135 4.00 0.66 -8.12
N ALA A 136 4.34 1.88 -7.68
CA ALA A 136 3.61 3.08 -8.08
C ALA A 136 3.74 3.40 -9.57
N ALA A 137 4.97 3.38 -10.11
CA ALA A 137 5.25 3.75 -11.49
C ALA A 137 4.62 2.77 -12.48
N ILE A 138 4.76 1.46 -12.26
CA ILE A 138 4.19 0.42 -13.15
C ILE A 138 2.68 0.55 -13.18
N SER A 139 2.03 0.73 -12.02
CA SER A 139 0.56 0.84 -11.96
C SER A 139 0.04 2.11 -12.62
N LEU A 140 0.68 3.25 -12.39
CA LEU A 140 0.29 4.52 -12.98
C LEU A 140 0.52 4.55 -14.50
N VAL A 141 1.63 3.99 -14.99
CA VAL A 141 1.88 3.87 -16.42
C VAL A 141 0.89 2.91 -17.07
N ALA A 142 0.62 1.75 -16.44
CA ALA A 142 -0.32 0.78 -16.95
C ALA A 142 -1.74 1.37 -17.11
N ILE A 143 -2.25 2.07 -16.08
CA ILE A 143 -3.57 2.71 -16.18
C ILE A 143 -3.56 3.87 -17.19
N SER A 144 -2.47 4.64 -17.29
CA SER A 144 -2.38 5.73 -18.28
C SER A 144 -2.47 5.20 -19.71
N LEU A 145 -1.72 4.15 -20.03
CA LEU A 145 -1.73 3.52 -21.34
C LEU A 145 -3.10 2.91 -21.64
N LEU A 146 -3.69 2.21 -20.68
CA LEU A 146 -4.98 1.56 -20.85
C LEU A 146 -6.11 2.58 -21.07
N VAL A 147 -6.16 3.64 -20.26
CA VAL A 147 -7.12 4.75 -20.45
C VAL A 147 -6.90 5.43 -21.80
N GLY A 148 -5.65 5.68 -22.21
CA GLY A 148 -5.35 6.28 -23.51
C GLY A 148 -5.86 5.43 -24.69
N LEU A 149 -5.64 4.11 -24.63
CA LEU A 149 -6.15 3.17 -25.63
C LEU A 149 -7.68 3.09 -25.63
N ASP A 150 -8.30 3.09 -24.45
CA ASP A 150 -9.76 3.04 -24.30
C ASP A 150 -10.42 4.31 -24.84
N VAL A 151 -9.94 5.49 -24.43
CA VAL A 151 -10.42 6.79 -24.95
C VAL A 151 -10.25 6.85 -26.46
N GLY A 152 -9.08 6.46 -27.00
CA GLY A 152 -8.84 6.47 -28.44
C GLY A 152 -9.77 5.53 -29.21
N THR A 153 -10.10 4.37 -28.63
CA THR A 153 -11.05 3.42 -29.23
C THR A 153 -12.47 3.99 -29.23
N TRP A 154 -12.91 4.56 -28.11
CA TRP A 154 -14.23 5.18 -28.01
C TRP A 154 -14.37 6.44 -28.86
N MET A 155 -13.29 7.21 -29.03
CA MET A 155 -13.28 8.37 -29.91
C MET A 155 -13.48 7.97 -31.38
N ARG A 156 -12.80 6.90 -31.83
CA ARG A 156 -13.02 6.35 -33.19
C ARG A 156 -14.46 5.88 -33.37
N ILE A 157 -14.97 5.13 -32.39
CA ILE A 157 -16.36 4.63 -32.40
C ILE A 157 -17.36 5.80 -32.43
N ALA A 158 -17.10 6.88 -31.68
CA ALA A 158 -17.95 8.07 -31.70
C ALA A 158 -17.92 8.76 -33.07
N GLN A 159 -16.72 8.96 -33.66
CA GLN A 159 -16.56 9.55 -34.98
C GLN A 159 -17.34 8.81 -36.08
N ASP A 160 -17.34 7.48 -36.02
CA ASP A 160 -18.11 6.65 -36.96
C ASP A 160 -19.64 6.78 -36.77
N MET A 161 -20.09 7.32 -35.62
CA MET A 161 -21.51 7.53 -35.28
C MET A 161 -21.97 8.97 -35.44
N ASN A 162 -21.09 9.89 -35.83
CA ASN A 162 -21.43 11.31 -35.97
C ASN A 162 -22.51 11.51 -37.04
N ILE A 163 -23.51 12.33 -36.71
CA ILE A 163 -24.55 12.78 -37.63
C ILE A 163 -24.50 14.30 -37.66
N ALA A 164 -24.87 14.93 -38.78
CA ALA A 164 -24.81 16.39 -38.98
C ALA A 164 -25.51 17.24 -37.89
N GLN A 165 -26.39 16.64 -37.09
CA GLN A 165 -27.17 17.30 -36.03
C GLN A 165 -26.70 16.95 -34.60
N SER A 166 -25.80 15.97 -34.43
CA SER A 166 -25.41 15.45 -33.12
C SER A 166 -23.91 15.13 -33.06
N ASP A 167 -23.18 15.83 -32.20
CA ASP A 167 -21.74 15.62 -31.95
C ASP A 167 -21.55 14.52 -30.89
N THR A 168 -21.24 13.31 -31.35
CA THR A 168 -21.01 12.14 -30.50
C THR A 168 -19.63 12.17 -29.84
N GLU A 169 -18.68 12.98 -30.32
CA GLU A 169 -17.34 13.11 -29.70
C GLU A 169 -17.46 13.79 -28.34
N LEU A 170 -18.39 14.74 -28.21
CA LEU A 170 -18.68 15.40 -26.94
C LEU A 170 -19.12 14.41 -25.85
N ASN A 171 -19.85 13.35 -26.21
CA ASN A 171 -20.23 12.29 -25.27
C ASN A 171 -18.99 11.62 -24.66
N VAL A 172 -17.94 11.38 -25.46
CA VAL A 172 -16.69 10.76 -24.99
C VAL A 172 -15.92 11.71 -24.06
N HIS A 173 -15.87 13.01 -24.36
CA HIS A 173 -15.20 14.00 -23.52
C HIS A 173 -15.81 14.11 -22.11
N TRP A 174 -17.12 13.93 -21.98
CA TRP A 174 -17.79 13.92 -20.67
C TRP A 174 -17.39 12.76 -19.76
N TYR A 175 -16.69 11.73 -20.28
CA TYR A 175 -16.10 10.66 -19.47
C TYR A 175 -14.70 10.98 -18.91
N ILE A 176 -14.07 12.10 -19.28
CA ILE A 176 -12.74 12.49 -18.76
C ILE A 176 -12.67 12.52 -17.22
N PRO A 177 -13.67 13.07 -16.49
CA PRO A 177 -13.70 12.99 -15.03
C PRO A 177 -13.71 11.54 -14.52
N PHE A 178 -14.50 10.66 -15.14
CA PHE A 178 -14.56 9.24 -14.80
C PHE A 178 -13.22 8.52 -15.03
N TYR A 179 -12.53 8.79 -16.15
CA TYR A 179 -11.20 8.24 -16.37
C TYR A 179 -10.17 8.73 -15.36
N SER A 180 -10.26 10.00 -14.99
CA SER A 180 -9.40 10.60 -13.97
C SER A 180 -9.60 9.96 -12.59
N LEU A 181 -10.83 9.49 -12.28
CA LEU A 181 -11.11 8.72 -11.07
C LEU A 181 -10.28 7.41 -11.01
N TYR A 182 -9.98 6.75 -12.14
CA TYR A 182 -9.13 5.55 -12.13
C TYR A 182 -7.70 5.82 -11.63
N PHE A 183 -7.17 7.03 -11.82
CA PHE A 183 -5.85 7.40 -11.28
C PHE A 183 -5.90 7.50 -9.75
N ILE A 184 -6.95 8.11 -9.19
CA ILE A 184 -7.16 8.19 -7.74
C ILE A 184 -7.35 6.79 -7.16
N LEU A 185 -8.18 5.96 -7.80
CA LEU A 185 -8.41 4.57 -7.41
C LEU A 185 -7.13 3.74 -7.43
N THR A 186 -6.30 3.89 -8.48
CA THR A 186 -5.01 3.21 -8.58
C THR A 186 -4.05 3.69 -7.49
N GLY A 187 -4.00 5.00 -7.20
CA GLY A 187 -3.21 5.56 -6.11
C GLY A 187 -3.62 5.04 -4.74
N LEU A 188 -4.92 4.86 -4.51
CA LEU A 188 -5.46 4.29 -3.27
C LEU A 188 -5.01 2.84 -3.09
N GLN A 189 -5.05 2.05 -4.15
CA GLN A 189 -4.58 0.66 -4.13
C GLN A 189 -3.08 0.54 -3.91
N VAL A 190 -2.29 1.36 -4.61
CA VAL A 190 -0.83 1.42 -4.41
C VAL A 190 -0.49 1.80 -2.97
N ASN A 191 -1.20 2.76 -2.38
CA ASN A 191 -1.01 3.18 -1.00
C ASN A 191 -1.26 2.02 -0.01
N PHE A 192 -2.41 1.35 -0.14
CA PHE A 192 -2.76 0.19 0.66
C PHE A 192 -1.75 -0.96 0.48
N ALA A 193 -1.48 -1.33 -0.77
CA ALA A 193 -0.58 -2.43 -1.14
C ALA A 193 0.84 -2.20 -0.64
N ASN A 194 1.38 -0.98 -0.76
CA ASN A 194 2.70 -0.65 -0.24
C ASN A 194 2.77 -0.82 1.27
N THR A 195 1.76 -0.37 2.00
CA THR A 195 1.71 -0.49 3.46
C THR A 195 1.62 -1.95 3.89
N ALA A 196 0.70 -2.73 3.31
CA ALA A 196 0.55 -4.16 3.59
C ALA A 196 1.82 -4.97 3.24
N TYR A 197 2.42 -4.69 2.08
CA TYR A 197 3.67 -5.33 1.66
C TYR A 197 4.85 -4.90 2.55
N GLY A 198 4.86 -3.66 3.03
CA GLY A 198 5.77 -3.14 4.05
C GLY A 198 5.74 -3.94 5.34
N LEU A 199 4.54 -4.22 5.86
CA LEU A 199 4.34 -5.05 7.06
C LEU A 199 4.88 -6.46 6.86
N GLY A 200 4.54 -7.10 5.73
CA GLY A 200 5.02 -8.46 5.43
C GLY A 200 6.55 -8.56 5.35
N ARG A 201 7.22 -7.55 4.79
CA ARG A 201 8.70 -7.51 4.78
C ARG A 201 9.29 -7.41 6.18
N ARG A 202 8.65 -6.69 7.09
CA ARG A 202 9.12 -6.54 8.48
C ARG A 202 8.95 -7.83 9.26
N PHE A 203 7.83 -8.55 9.10
CA PHE A 203 7.71 -9.93 9.59
C PHE A 203 8.83 -10.82 9.04
N GLY A 204 9.11 -10.74 7.73
CA GLY A 204 10.20 -11.50 7.12
C GLY A 204 11.60 -11.15 7.66
N ARG A 205 11.87 -9.89 8.03
CA ARG A 205 13.13 -9.48 8.69
C ARG A 205 13.22 -9.99 10.12
N LEU A 206 12.12 -9.90 10.86
CA LEU A 206 12.00 -10.45 12.21
C LEU A 206 12.30 -11.96 12.20
N ASN A 207 11.68 -12.70 11.28
CA ASN A 207 11.93 -14.13 11.09
C ASN A 207 13.42 -14.45 10.82
N ARG A 208 14.07 -13.65 9.96
CA ARG A 208 15.50 -13.81 9.69
C ARG A 208 16.37 -13.56 10.91
N MET A 209 16.04 -12.52 11.69
CA MET A 209 16.77 -12.18 12.90
C MET A 209 16.59 -13.25 13.99
N LEU A 210 15.40 -13.83 14.13
CA LEU A 210 15.17 -14.98 15.00
C LEU A 210 16.02 -16.17 14.56
N SER A 211 15.92 -16.59 13.30
CA SER A 211 16.68 -17.75 12.82
C SER A 211 18.20 -17.54 12.93
N SER A 212 18.72 -16.36 12.58
CA SER A 212 20.16 -16.09 12.65
C SER A 212 20.70 -16.06 14.08
N SER A 213 19.90 -15.62 15.04
CA SER A 213 20.38 -15.39 16.41
C SER A 213 20.25 -16.62 17.29
N PHE A 214 19.33 -17.53 16.96
CA PHE A 214 18.97 -18.68 17.81
C PHE A 214 19.13 -20.05 17.13
N LEU A 215 19.20 -20.12 15.80
CA LEU A 215 19.26 -21.40 15.06
C LEU A 215 20.56 -21.59 14.24
N ALA A 216 21.46 -20.61 14.22
CA ALA A 216 22.60 -20.55 13.29
C ALA A 216 23.74 -21.56 13.54
N GLU A 217 23.60 -22.54 14.43
CA GLU A 217 24.69 -23.45 14.80
C GLU A 217 24.86 -24.70 13.91
N ASN A 218 24.14 -24.85 12.78
CA ASN A 218 24.29 -26.04 11.90
C ASN A 218 24.67 -25.81 10.43
N ASN A 219 24.94 -24.58 9.98
CA ASN A 219 25.23 -24.32 8.55
C ASN A 219 26.51 -23.48 8.32
N ALA A 220 27.63 -23.90 8.90
CA ALA A 220 28.95 -23.34 8.62
C ALA A 220 29.52 -23.69 7.21
N THR A 221 28.67 -24.00 6.23
CA THR A 221 29.08 -24.29 4.83
C THR A 221 28.38 -23.43 3.77
N SER A 222 27.64 -22.38 4.14
CA SER A 222 27.17 -21.40 3.15
C SER A 222 27.07 -19.99 3.74
N ALA A 223 28.22 -19.45 4.15
CA ALA A 223 28.35 -18.02 4.40
C ALA A 223 28.29 -17.25 3.07
N ILE A 224 27.11 -16.71 2.76
CA ILE A 224 26.94 -15.67 1.74
C ILE A 224 27.78 -14.46 2.16
N LYS A 225 28.71 -14.04 1.29
CA LYS A 225 29.60 -12.89 1.48
C LYS A 225 28.81 -11.62 1.84
N PRO A 226 29.11 -10.92 2.94
CA PRO A 226 28.62 -9.56 3.14
C PRO A 226 29.25 -8.63 2.11
N GLN A 227 28.41 -7.89 1.40
CA GLN A 227 28.84 -6.97 0.34
C GLN A 227 29.57 -5.77 0.96
N LYS A 228 30.77 -5.46 0.43
CA LYS A 228 31.61 -4.32 0.83
C LYS A 228 30.80 -3.03 0.83
N VAL A 229 30.76 -2.36 1.98
CA VAL A 229 30.43 -0.94 2.06
C VAL A 229 31.54 -0.21 1.30
N SER A 230 31.18 0.48 0.21
CA SER A 230 32.11 1.37 -0.47
C SER A 230 32.43 2.54 0.45
N THR A 231 33.67 2.59 0.93
CA THR A 231 34.26 3.76 1.59
C THR A 231 33.99 4.99 0.72
N VAL A 232 33.23 5.95 1.25
CA VAL A 232 33.05 7.26 0.62
C VAL A 232 34.43 7.91 0.59
N LYS A 233 34.93 8.23 -0.62
CA LYS A 233 36.11 9.08 -0.79
C LYS A 233 35.81 10.44 -0.15
N ASN A 234 36.62 10.84 0.82
CA ASN A 234 36.66 12.22 1.30
C ASN A 234 37.03 13.10 0.11
N VAL A 235 36.08 13.88 -0.40
CA VAL A 235 36.37 14.99 -1.30
C VAL A 235 36.88 16.14 -0.43
N SER A 236 38.18 16.40 -0.50
CA SER A 236 38.78 17.64 0.00
C SER A 236 38.28 18.81 -0.85
N VAL A 237 37.36 19.60 -0.30
CA VAL A 237 37.01 20.90 -0.88
C VAL A 237 38.02 21.91 -0.35
N ASN A 238 38.94 22.32 -1.22
CA ASN A 238 39.76 23.51 -1.02
C ASN A 238 38.83 24.73 -0.87
N ARG A 239 38.89 25.40 0.30
CA ARG A 239 38.35 26.75 0.46
C ARG A 239 39.36 27.76 -0.06
N PRO A 240 39.00 28.71 -0.94
CA PRO A 240 39.73 29.95 -1.09
C PRO A 240 39.35 30.92 0.03
N ALA A 241 40.25 31.87 0.27
CA ALA A 241 40.34 32.77 1.40
C ALA A 241 39.14 33.73 1.61
N MET A 242 39.02 34.17 2.87
CA MET A 242 38.18 35.28 3.37
C MET A 242 38.47 36.62 2.65
N PRO A 243 37.55 37.60 2.80
CA PRO A 243 37.94 38.70 3.69
C PRO A 243 36.94 38.97 4.82
N SER A 244 37.54 39.44 5.90
CA SER A 244 36.99 39.93 7.17
C SER A 244 36.00 41.08 7.04
N ALA A 245 34.88 41.00 7.76
CA ALA A 245 34.28 42.16 8.42
C ALA A 245 33.27 41.71 9.51
N LEU A 246 33.63 42.05 10.75
CA LEU A 246 32.77 42.58 11.80
C LEU A 246 31.68 41.72 12.46
N HIS A 247 31.67 41.86 13.79
CA HIS A 247 30.62 41.54 14.75
C HIS A 247 30.60 40.12 15.34
N ALA A 248 31.66 39.86 16.11
CA ALA A 248 31.47 39.44 17.48
C ALA A 248 30.53 40.42 18.22
N SER A 249 29.39 39.92 18.71
CA SER A 249 28.72 40.39 19.93
C SER A 249 27.58 39.46 20.28
N LEU A 250 27.43 39.20 21.59
CA LEU A 250 26.34 38.47 22.26
C LEU A 250 26.51 36.95 22.43
N THR A 251 27.70 36.54 22.89
CA THR A 251 27.81 35.57 23.98
C THR A 251 27.91 36.32 25.30
N LYS A 252 26.80 36.44 26.02
CA LYS A 252 26.71 36.43 27.49
C LYS A 252 25.30 36.80 27.93
N LEU A 253 24.56 35.80 28.39
CA LEU A 253 23.70 35.90 29.57
C LEU A 253 23.44 34.46 30.05
N ASN A 254 24.06 34.09 31.18
CA ASN A 254 23.55 33.08 32.12
C ASN A 254 22.07 33.38 32.37
N GLY A 255 21.17 32.44 32.62
CA GLY A 255 21.30 31.10 33.17
C GLY A 255 20.19 30.98 34.20
N GLU A 256 19.32 29.98 34.09
CA GLU A 256 18.47 29.52 35.18
C GLU A 256 17.92 28.12 34.89
N THR A 257 17.95 27.33 35.95
CA THR A 257 17.73 25.89 36.12
C THR A 257 16.27 25.44 36.04
N LEU A 258 16.01 24.17 35.65
CA LEU A 258 15.04 23.20 36.24
C LEU A 258 14.92 21.91 35.35
N PRO A 259 14.46 20.74 35.85
CA PRO A 259 15.27 19.67 36.41
C PRO A 259 15.36 18.38 35.55
N SER A 260 16.21 17.48 36.03
CA SER A 260 16.66 16.21 35.46
C SER A 260 15.58 15.22 34.99
N GLU A 261 15.61 14.87 33.71
CA GLU A 261 15.19 13.54 33.23
C GLU A 261 16.31 12.53 33.46
N SER A 262 15.97 11.41 34.10
CA SER A 262 16.91 10.44 34.67
C SER A 262 17.92 9.87 33.66
N ALA A 263 19.17 9.72 34.11
CA ALA A 263 20.28 9.16 33.33
C ALA A 263 20.14 7.65 33.00
N GLY A 264 19.12 6.97 33.55
CA GLY A 264 18.87 5.54 33.36
C GLY A 264 18.37 5.18 31.95
N ASP A 265 17.50 6.00 31.37
CA ASP A 265 16.88 5.69 30.07
C ASP A 265 17.84 5.88 28.88
N LYS A 266 18.78 6.83 29.00
CA LYS A 266 19.82 7.05 27.98
C LYS A 266 20.88 5.94 28.00
N ALA A 267 21.15 5.33 29.15
CA ALA A 267 22.08 4.21 29.26
C ALA A 267 21.49 2.92 28.67
N ALA A 268 20.20 2.65 28.89
CA ALA A 268 19.49 1.54 28.27
C ALA A 268 19.48 1.67 26.73
N ALA A 269 19.13 2.85 26.22
CA ALA A 269 19.12 3.14 24.78
C ALA A 269 20.52 3.12 24.14
N ARG A 270 21.57 3.60 24.84
CA ARG A 270 22.96 3.53 24.35
C ARG A 270 23.55 2.12 24.40
N SER A 271 23.17 1.28 25.38
CA SER A 271 23.61 -0.11 25.43
C SER A 271 23.04 -0.95 24.28
N LEU A 272 21.87 -0.57 23.76
CA LEU A 272 21.21 -1.24 22.64
C LEU A 272 21.85 -0.89 21.28
N ILE A 273 22.42 0.31 21.15
CA ILE A 273 23.03 0.81 19.90
C ILE A 273 24.45 0.22 19.68
N LEU A 274 25.09 -0.36 20.70
CA LEU A 274 26.48 -0.81 20.64
C LEU A 274 26.67 -2.32 20.37
N ASN A 275 25.70 -3.05 19.82
CA ASN A 275 25.80 -4.52 19.69
C ASN A 275 25.55 -5.11 18.29
N VAL A 276 25.63 -4.31 17.21
CA VAL A 276 25.56 -4.85 15.84
C VAL A 276 26.94 -5.28 15.31
N GLU A 277 28.02 -4.62 15.74
CA GLU A 277 29.39 -5.05 15.43
C GLU A 277 29.78 -6.32 16.22
N LEU A 278 29.31 -6.43 17.47
CA LEU A 278 29.46 -7.62 18.33
C LEU A 278 28.64 -8.83 17.86
N LEU A 279 27.59 -8.61 17.05
CA LEU A 279 26.80 -9.68 16.41
C LEU A 279 27.65 -10.55 15.45
N LYS A 280 28.85 -10.11 15.09
CA LYS A 280 29.83 -10.85 14.28
C LYS A 280 30.90 -11.60 15.09
N LEU A 281 31.02 -11.33 16.39
CA LEU A 281 32.06 -11.89 17.25
C LEU A 281 31.40 -12.77 18.32
N GLY A 282 31.68 -14.07 18.26
CA GLY A 282 31.00 -15.11 19.01
C GLY A 282 30.82 -14.87 20.50
N TYR A 283 29.78 -15.53 21.01
CA TYR A 283 29.30 -15.63 22.40
C TYR A 283 28.59 -14.39 22.97
N PHE A 284 27.25 -14.41 22.87
CA PHE A 284 26.36 -13.53 23.63
C PHE A 284 25.94 -14.21 24.94
N PRO A 285 26.10 -13.57 26.11
CA PRO A 285 25.57 -14.10 27.35
C PRO A 285 24.04 -14.21 27.25
N ALA A 286 23.49 -15.26 27.85
CA ALA A 286 22.08 -15.61 27.78
C ALA A 286 21.10 -14.48 28.09
N LYS A 287 21.43 -13.63 29.06
CA LYS A 287 20.66 -12.44 29.42
C LYS A 287 20.43 -11.51 28.22
N ASN A 288 21.43 -11.36 27.35
CA ASN A 288 21.32 -10.53 26.14
C ASN A 288 20.47 -11.21 25.06
N LYS A 289 20.53 -12.54 24.94
CA LYS A 289 19.66 -13.31 24.05
C LYS A 289 18.19 -13.26 24.49
N GLY A 290 17.92 -13.33 25.80
CA GLY A 290 16.57 -13.18 26.36
C GLY A 290 15.98 -11.79 26.10
N LEU A 291 16.78 -10.73 26.28
CA LEU A 291 16.36 -9.35 25.97
C LEU A 291 16.07 -9.16 24.47
N LEU A 292 16.90 -9.72 23.60
CA LEU A 292 16.66 -9.70 22.16
C LEU A 292 15.35 -10.42 21.80
N LEU A 293 15.13 -11.61 22.34
CA LEU A 293 13.91 -12.38 22.10
C LEU A 293 12.66 -11.61 22.53
N LYS A 294 12.71 -10.96 23.70
CA LYS A 294 11.64 -10.09 24.20
C LYS A 294 11.38 -8.92 23.25
N SER A 295 12.43 -8.25 22.77
CA SER A 295 12.30 -7.15 21.80
C SER A 295 11.70 -7.61 20.46
N LEU A 296 12.03 -8.82 20.00
CA LEU A 296 11.45 -9.42 18.80
C LEU A 296 9.98 -9.80 19.02
N ALA A 297 9.62 -10.32 20.21
CA ALA A 297 8.24 -10.60 20.57
C ALA A 297 7.37 -9.34 20.60
N ASP A 298 7.86 -8.27 21.22
CA ASP A 298 7.18 -6.97 21.27
C ASP A 298 7.06 -6.35 19.85
N SER A 299 8.08 -6.56 19.00
CA SER A 299 8.05 -6.12 17.59
C SER A 299 7.02 -6.90 16.77
N HIS A 300 6.88 -8.22 16.98
CA HIS A 300 5.87 -9.04 16.32
C HIS A 300 4.46 -8.60 16.72
N GLU A 301 4.21 -8.39 18.02
CA GLU A 301 2.92 -7.88 18.52
C GLU A 301 2.58 -6.51 17.90
N SER A 302 3.57 -5.62 17.88
CA SER A 302 3.40 -4.28 17.32
C SER A 302 3.12 -4.33 15.81
N LEU A 303 3.73 -5.25 15.06
CA LEU A 303 3.40 -5.50 13.66
C LEU A 303 1.97 -6.02 13.49
N GLY A 304 1.50 -6.93 14.36
CA GLY A 304 0.10 -7.38 14.39
C GLY A 304 -0.87 -6.22 14.60
N LYS A 305 -0.59 -5.35 15.58
CA LYS A 305 -1.35 -4.10 15.81
C LYS A 305 -1.37 -3.20 14.57
N CYS A 306 -0.25 -3.09 13.84
CA CYS A 306 -0.20 -2.33 12.59
C CYS A 306 -1.08 -2.94 11.48
N VAL A 307 -1.21 -4.28 11.41
CA VAL A 307 -2.13 -4.95 10.48
C VAL A 307 -3.58 -4.61 10.81
N HIS A 308 -3.96 -4.63 12.10
CA HIS A 308 -5.31 -4.23 12.52
C HIS A 308 -5.58 -2.75 12.28
N LEU A 309 -4.62 -1.85 12.57
CA LEU A 309 -4.74 -0.43 12.25
C LEU A 309 -4.98 -0.21 10.75
N LEU A 310 -4.21 -0.88 9.89
CA LEU A 310 -4.42 -0.77 8.44
C LEU A 310 -5.80 -1.29 8.02
N SER A 311 -6.21 -2.44 8.56
CA SER A 311 -7.51 -3.07 8.25
C SER A 311 -8.69 -2.20 8.70
N ASN A 312 -8.58 -1.56 9.87
CA ASN A 312 -9.63 -0.70 10.39
C ASN A 312 -9.70 0.63 9.61
N SER A 313 -8.55 1.27 9.34
CA SER A 313 -8.55 2.54 8.62
C SER A 313 -8.97 2.40 7.15
N PHE A 314 -8.56 1.33 6.46
CA PHE A 314 -8.85 1.13 5.03
C PHE A 314 -9.98 0.14 4.75
N GLY A 315 -10.62 -0.44 5.78
CA GLY A 315 -11.54 -1.56 5.62
C GLY A 315 -12.67 -1.29 4.61
N ILE A 316 -13.30 -0.12 4.73
CA ILE A 316 -14.41 0.26 3.84
C ILE A 316 -13.94 0.54 2.41
N ALA A 317 -12.77 1.17 2.26
CA ALA A 317 -12.17 1.41 0.96
C ALA A 317 -11.77 0.11 0.26
N VAL A 318 -11.16 -0.83 1.00
CA VAL A 318 -10.80 -2.15 0.49
C VAL A 318 -12.05 -2.94 0.11
N LEU A 319 -13.14 -2.85 0.87
CA LEU A 319 -14.40 -3.50 0.54
C LEU A 319 -14.93 -3.02 -0.82
N PHE A 320 -15.06 -1.71 -1.02
CA PHE A 320 -15.50 -1.15 -2.30
C PHE A 320 -14.53 -1.44 -3.44
N ILE A 321 -13.23 -1.48 -3.18
CA ILE A 321 -12.23 -1.92 -4.16
C ILE A 321 -12.48 -3.37 -4.59
N LEU A 322 -12.72 -4.29 -3.65
CA LEU A 322 -12.97 -5.70 -3.96
C LEU A 322 -14.27 -5.89 -4.73
N VAL A 323 -15.36 -5.24 -4.31
CA VAL A 323 -16.64 -5.25 -5.03
C VAL A 323 -16.46 -4.68 -6.44
N SER A 324 -15.72 -3.57 -6.56
CA SER A 324 -15.38 -2.97 -7.85
C SER A 324 -14.64 -3.97 -8.75
N CYS A 325 -13.59 -4.64 -8.25
CA CYS A 325 -12.88 -5.65 -9.03
C CYS A 325 -13.80 -6.78 -9.54
N LEU A 326 -14.72 -7.27 -8.70
CA LEU A 326 -15.67 -8.31 -9.10
C LEU A 326 -16.61 -7.81 -10.20
N LEU A 327 -17.25 -6.65 -9.99
CA LEU A 327 -18.20 -6.09 -10.96
C LEU A 327 -17.55 -5.80 -12.30
N HIS A 328 -16.35 -5.22 -12.31
CA HIS A 328 -15.62 -4.95 -13.55
C HIS A 328 -15.26 -6.26 -14.27
N LEU A 329 -14.73 -7.26 -13.56
CA LEU A 329 -14.38 -8.54 -14.20
C LEU A 329 -15.61 -9.23 -14.81
N VAL A 330 -16.77 -9.19 -14.14
CA VAL A 330 -18.04 -9.72 -14.67
C VAL A 330 -18.50 -8.93 -15.89
N ALA A 331 -18.56 -7.60 -15.79
CA ALA A 331 -19.05 -6.73 -16.85
C ALA A 331 -18.17 -6.79 -18.11
N THR A 332 -16.86 -6.63 -17.96
CA THR A 332 -15.89 -6.69 -19.07
C THR A 332 -15.91 -8.07 -19.74
N ALA A 333 -15.96 -9.16 -18.97
CA ALA A 333 -16.04 -10.51 -19.54
C ALA A 333 -17.38 -10.76 -20.29
N TYR A 334 -18.50 -10.23 -19.79
CA TYR A 334 -19.79 -10.30 -20.47
C TYR A 334 -19.78 -9.53 -21.80
N PHE A 335 -19.32 -8.28 -21.82
CA PHE A 335 -19.26 -7.49 -23.05
C PHE A 335 -18.24 -8.06 -24.06
N LEU A 336 -17.13 -8.62 -23.57
CA LEU A 336 -16.20 -9.35 -24.41
C LEU A 336 -16.86 -10.57 -25.07
N PHE A 337 -17.66 -11.33 -24.32
CA PHE A 337 -18.41 -12.46 -24.86
C PHE A 337 -19.39 -12.04 -25.96
N LEU A 338 -20.13 -10.94 -25.75
CA LEU A 338 -21.04 -10.41 -26.77
C LEU A 338 -20.30 -10.01 -28.05
N GLU A 339 -19.12 -9.38 -27.92
CA GLU A 339 -18.33 -8.97 -29.08
C GLU A 339 -17.75 -10.17 -29.85
N LEU A 340 -17.32 -11.22 -29.14
CA LEU A 340 -16.86 -12.47 -29.76
C LEU A 340 -17.96 -13.13 -30.61
N LEU A 341 -19.24 -12.96 -30.23
CA LEU A 341 -20.38 -13.45 -31.02
C LEU A 341 -20.68 -12.56 -32.22
N SER A 342 -20.51 -11.23 -32.10
CA SER A 342 -20.87 -10.27 -33.15
C SER A 342 -19.79 -10.10 -34.23
N LYS A 343 -18.54 -10.52 -33.98
CA LYS A 343 -17.37 -10.40 -34.88
C LYS A 343 -17.14 -8.99 -35.44
N ARG A 344 -17.50 -7.95 -34.70
CA ARG A 344 -17.70 -6.61 -35.27
C ARG A 344 -16.42 -5.75 -35.26
N ASP A 345 -15.65 -5.74 -34.16
CA ASP A 345 -14.46 -4.89 -34.03
C ASP A 345 -13.29 -5.59 -33.30
N ASN A 346 -12.17 -5.77 -34.02
CA ASN A 346 -10.93 -6.35 -33.48
C ASN A 346 -10.24 -5.45 -32.44
N GLY A 347 -10.30 -4.12 -32.60
CA GLY A 347 -9.67 -3.15 -31.70
C GLY A 347 -10.35 -3.09 -30.34
N TYR A 348 -11.67 -3.02 -30.33
CA TYR A 348 -12.46 -3.08 -29.08
C TYR A 348 -12.20 -4.38 -28.32
N LEU A 349 -12.14 -5.53 -29.01
CA LEU A 349 -11.83 -6.83 -28.41
C LEU A 349 -10.49 -6.83 -27.66
N TRP A 350 -9.42 -6.32 -28.27
CA TRP A 350 -8.10 -6.23 -27.63
C TRP A 350 -8.11 -5.32 -26.39
N VAL A 351 -8.81 -4.19 -26.46
CA VAL A 351 -8.95 -3.29 -25.30
C VAL A 351 -9.69 -3.98 -24.15
N GLN A 352 -10.75 -4.74 -24.42
CA GLN A 352 -11.46 -5.52 -23.40
C GLN A 352 -10.54 -6.56 -22.74
N MET A 353 -9.70 -7.27 -23.51
CA MET A 353 -8.73 -8.22 -22.95
C MET A 353 -7.70 -7.54 -22.03
N LEU A 354 -7.22 -6.36 -22.41
CA LEU A 354 -6.30 -5.58 -21.57
C LEU A 354 -6.99 -5.11 -20.28
N TRP A 355 -8.26 -4.71 -20.34
CA TRP A 355 -9.05 -4.38 -19.15
C TRP A 355 -9.23 -5.58 -18.22
N ILE A 356 -9.54 -6.77 -18.73
CA ILE A 356 -9.64 -8.00 -17.91
C ILE A 356 -8.31 -8.25 -17.19
N CYS A 357 -7.20 -8.20 -17.92
CA CYS A 357 -5.86 -8.37 -17.34
C CYS A 357 -5.58 -7.32 -16.25
N PHE A 358 -5.88 -6.06 -16.52
CA PHE A 358 -5.71 -4.96 -15.57
C PHE A 358 -6.58 -5.15 -14.31
N HIS A 359 -7.86 -5.50 -14.44
CA HIS A 359 -8.74 -5.74 -13.31
C HIS A 359 -8.29 -6.95 -12.47
N PHE A 360 -7.74 -7.98 -13.10
CA PHE A 360 -7.14 -9.11 -12.38
C PHE A 360 -5.87 -8.71 -11.63
N LEU A 361 -4.95 -7.96 -12.26
CA LEU A 361 -3.76 -7.40 -11.59
C LEU A 361 -4.13 -6.47 -10.44
N ARG A 362 -5.21 -5.71 -10.60
CA ARG A 362 -5.79 -4.83 -9.60
C ARG A 362 -6.30 -5.61 -8.38
N LEU A 363 -6.94 -6.76 -8.58
CA LEU A 363 -7.30 -7.68 -7.50
C LEU A 363 -6.07 -8.23 -6.79
N LEU A 364 -5.06 -8.68 -7.54
CA LEU A 364 -3.81 -9.20 -6.98
C LEU A 364 -3.04 -8.14 -6.17
N MET A 365 -3.07 -6.88 -6.59
CA MET A 365 -2.42 -5.77 -5.88
C MET A 365 -2.94 -5.61 -4.45
N VAL A 366 -4.21 -5.93 -4.21
CA VAL A 366 -4.83 -5.87 -2.87
C VAL A 366 -4.62 -7.18 -2.12
N VAL A 367 -4.85 -8.32 -2.77
CA VAL A 367 -4.87 -9.64 -2.12
C VAL A 367 -3.47 -10.15 -1.77
N GLU A 368 -2.50 -10.00 -2.68
CA GLU A 368 -1.19 -10.64 -2.54
C GLU A 368 -0.35 -10.05 -1.40
N PRO A 369 -0.25 -8.71 -1.22
CA PRO A 369 0.46 -8.13 -0.07
C PRO A 369 -0.08 -8.62 1.28
N CYS A 370 -1.40 -8.69 1.42
CA CYS A 370 -2.07 -9.16 2.62
C CYS A 370 -1.76 -10.64 2.89
N HIS A 371 -1.88 -11.48 1.86
CA HIS A 371 -1.58 -12.91 1.98
C HIS A 371 -0.12 -13.17 2.37
N LEU A 372 0.82 -12.47 1.72
CA LEU A 372 2.25 -12.60 2.01
C LEU A 372 2.58 -12.15 3.42
N ALA A 373 2.02 -11.03 3.88
CA ALA A 373 2.24 -10.53 5.22
C ALA A 373 1.71 -11.48 6.30
N ALA A 374 0.48 -11.98 6.13
CA ALA A 374 -0.10 -12.96 7.05
C ALA A 374 0.68 -14.28 7.06
N ARG A 375 1.17 -14.74 5.89
CA ARG A 375 2.01 -15.93 5.78
C ARG A 375 3.34 -15.77 6.51
N GLU A 376 4.02 -14.64 6.34
CA GLU A 376 5.28 -14.35 7.06
C GLU A 376 5.05 -14.21 8.56
N SER A 377 3.94 -13.60 9.00
CA SER A 377 3.59 -13.56 10.43
C SER A 377 3.41 -14.97 11.01
N ARG A 378 2.65 -15.85 10.34
CA ARG A 378 2.45 -17.25 10.75
C ARG A 378 3.75 -18.05 10.74
N LYS A 379 4.68 -17.76 9.84
CA LYS A 379 5.99 -18.43 9.81
C LYS A 379 6.79 -18.22 11.10
N THR A 380 6.55 -17.13 11.83
CA THR A 380 7.20 -16.84 13.12
C THR A 380 6.99 -17.96 14.13
N ILE A 381 5.79 -18.54 14.21
CA ILE A 381 5.49 -19.60 15.19
C ILE A 381 6.33 -20.86 14.93
N GLN A 382 6.54 -21.22 13.66
CA GLN A 382 7.34 -22.38 13.29
C GLN A 382 8.80 -22.19 13.71
N ILE A 383 9.35 -20.99 13.53
CA ILE A 383 10.72 -20.65 13.93
C ILE A 383 10.84 -20.68 15.46
N VAL A 384 9.88 -20.10 16.18
CA VAL A 384 9.91 -20.08 17.66
C VAL A 384 9.76 -21.48 18.24
N CYS A 385 8.91 -22.35 17.67
CA CYS A 385 8.86 -23.77 18.06
C CYS A 385 10.20 -24.49 17.85
N GLU A 386 10.91 -24.19 16.76
CA GLU A 386 12.23 -24.78 16.53
C GLU A 386 13.27 -24.29 17.55
N ILE A 387 13.20 -23.00 17.92
CA ILE A 387 14.06 -22.41 18.95
C ILE A 387 13.76 -23.06 20.31
N GLU A 388 12.48 -23.24 20.66
CA GLU A 388 12.05 -23.87 21.91
C GLU A 388 12.65 -25.26 22.08
N ARG A 389 12.68 -26.05 21.00
CA ARG A 389 13.29 -27.39 21.01
C ARG A 389 14.81 -27.41 21.18
N LYS A 390 15.51 -26.31 20.88
CA LYS A 390 17.00 -26.23 20.93
C LYS A 390 17.52 -25.51 22.17
N VAL A 391 16.69 -24.67 22.80
CA VAL A 391 17.07 -23.90 23.99
C VAL A 391 16.87 -24.74 25.24
N HIS A 392 17.96 -25.07 25.91
CA HIS A 392 17.95 -25.85 27.16
C HIS A 392 18.13 -24.97 28.41
N GLU A 393 18.60 -23.73 28.24
CA GLU A 393 18.84 -22.82 29.34
C GLU A 393 17.52 -22.30 29.93
N PRO A 394 17.30 -22.40 31.25
CA PRO A 394 15.97 -22.21 31.85
C PRO A 394 15.40 -20.80 31.65
N ILE A 395 16.23 -19.75 31.82
CA ILE A 395 15.78 -18.35 31.67
C ILE A 395 15.36 -18.07 30.22
N LEU A 396 16.14 -18.57 29.25
CA LEU A 396 15.85 -18.37 27.84
C LEU A 396 14.66 -19.23 27.39
N ALA A 397 14.55 -20.46 27.90
CA ALA A 397 13.42 -21.35 27.63
C ALA A 397 12.09 -20.75 28.10
N GLU A 398 12.05 -20.12 29.28
CA GLU A 398 10.86 -19.42 29.76
C GLU A 398 10.47 -18.25 28.84
N ALA A 399 11.45 -17.46 28.37
CA ALA A 399 11.19 -16.36 27.45
C ALA A 399 10.67 -16.85 26.08
N VAL A 400 11.21 -17.96 25.56
CA VAL A 400 10.74 -18.61 24.33
C VAL A 400 9.31 -19.11 24.50
N LYS A 401 8.99 -19.76 25.62
CA LYS A 401 7.63 -20.22 25.93
C LYS A 401 6.62 -19.08 25.97
N LYS A 402 6.96 -17.94 26.59
CA LYS A 402 6.11 -16.73 26.60
C LYS A 402 5.85 -16.20 25.20
N PHE A 403 6.90 -16.14 24.36
CA PHE A 403 6.73 -15.68 22.98
C PHE A 403 5.89 -16.67 22.16
N TRP A 404 6.10 -17.97 22.31
CA TRP A 404 5.28 -18.99 21.65
C TRP A 404 3.79 -18.85 22.03
N GLN A 405 3.47 -18.67 23.33
CA GLN A 405 2.10 -18.45 23.79
C GLN A 405 1.46 -17.20 23.16
N GLN A 406 2.22 -16.10 23.05
CA GLN A 406 1.76 -14.89 22.35
C GLN A 406 1.40 -15.18 20.89
N LEU A 407 2.23 -15.97 20.18
CA LEU A 407 2.03 -16.32 18.77
C LEU A 407 0.79 -17.20 18.52
N LEU A 408 0.27 -17.88 19.54
CA LEU A 408 -0.99 -18.62 19.45
C LEU A 408 -2.22 -17.71 19.46
N VAL A 409 -2.10 -16.51 20.04
CA VAL A 409 -3.22 -15.58 20.23
C VAL A 409 -3.19 -14.44 19.21
N VAL A 410 -2.00 -13.96 18.84
CA VAL A 410 -1.85 -12.84 17.91
C VAL A 410 -1.97 -13.32 16.47
N ASP A 411 -3.09 -13.00 15.82
CA ASP A 411 -3.22 -13.12 14.37
C ASP A 411 -2.86 -11.82 13.65
N ALA A 412 -2.41 -11.95 12.40
CA ALA A 412 -2.01 -10.82 11.56
C ALA A 412 -2.72 -10.91 10.21
N ASP A 413 -4.02 -11.16 10.27
CA ASP A 413 -4.87 -11.30 9.10
C ASP A 413 -5.59 -10.00 8.78
N PHE A 414 -5.52 -9.61 7.51
CA PHE A 414 -6.17 -8.40 7.01
C PHE A 414 -7.65 -8.65 6.80
N SER A 415 -8.46 -7.64 7.10
CA SER A 415 -9.92 -7.72 6.97
C SER A 415 -10.49 -6.45 6.36
N ALA A 416 -11.52 -6.61 5.52
CA ALA A 416 -12.32 -5.50 5.02
C ALA A 416 -13.60 -5.40 5.86
N CYS A 417 -13.66 -4.41 6.77
CA CYS A 417 -14.79 -4.15 7.67
C CYS A 417 -15.24 -5.33 8.54
N GLY A 418 -14.37 -6.34 8.78
CA GLY A 418 -14.78 -7.57 9.47
C GLY A 418 -15.61 -8.53 8.60
N LEU A 419 -16.03 -8.10 7.42
CA LEU A 419 -16.94 -8.84 6.54
C LEU A 419 -16.21 -9.91 5.72
N CYS A 420 -14.99 -9.61 5.26
CA CYS A 420 -14.18 -10.57 4.53
C CYS A 420 -12.69 -10.49 4.90
N ARG A 421 -12.06 -11.66 5.04
CA ARG A 421 -10.61 -11.78 5.18
C ARG A 421 -9.94 -11.59 3.84
N VAL A 422 -8.94 -10.71 3.78
CA VAL A 422 -8.23 -10.38 2.53
C VAL A 422 -7.05 -11.35 2.35
N ASN A 423 -7.32 -12.47 1.69
CA ASN A 423 -6.32 -13.50 1.37
C ASN A 423 -6.65 -14.18 0.03
N ARG A 424 -5.79 -15.11 -0.42
CA ARG A 424 -5.93 -15.79 -1.72
C ARG A 424 -7.22 -16.59 -1.90
N THR A 425 -7.96 -16.92 -0.84
CA THR A 425 -9.28 -17.55 -0.95
C THR A 425 -10.29 -16.64 -1.67
N ILE A 426 -10.08 -15.32 -1.66
CA ILE A 426 -10.86 -14.38 -2.47
C ILE A 426 -10.71 -14.68 -3.98
N LEU A 427 -9.53 -15.12 -4.44
CA LEU A 427 -9.29 -15.39 -5.86
C LEU A 427 -10.16 -16.53 -6.37
N THR A 428 -10.27 -17.62 -5.60
CA THR A 428 -11.13 -18.76 -5.95
C THR A 428 -12.61 -18.40 -5.85
N SER A 429 -13.00 -17.65 -4.81
CA SER A 429 -14.37 -17.15 -4.65
C SER A 429 -14.79 -16.22 -5.80
N PHE A 430 -13.89 -15.35 -6.26
CA PHE A 430 -14.14 -14.46 -7.41
C PHE A 430 -14.23 -15.27 -8.70
N ALA A 431 -13.35 -16.24 -8.93
CA ALA A 431 -13.43 -17.11 -10.09
C ALA A 431 -14.79 -17.85 -10.17
N SER A 432 -15.27 -18.39 -9.05
CA SER A 432 -16.60 -19.01 -8.99
C SER A 432 -17.73 -18.00 -9.24
N ALA A 433 -17.68 -16.82 -8.63
CA ALA A 433 -18.71 -15.80 -8.80
C ALA A 433 -18.78 -15.31 -10.25
N ILE A 434 -17.63 -15.05 -10.88
CA ILE A 434 -17.54 -14.62 -12.28
C ILE A 434 -18.16 -15.69 -13.18
N ALA A 435 -17.80 -16.97 -13.01
CA ALA A 435 -18.37 -18.06 -13.79
C ALA A 435 -19.90 -18.13 -13.64
N THR A 436 -20.41 -18.08 -12.40
CA THR A 436 -21.86 -18.13 -12.13
C THR A 436 -22.60 -16.95 -12.77
N TYR A 437 -22.13 -15.72 -12.57
CA TYR A 437 -22.78 -14.54 -13.14
C TYR A 437 -22.71 -14.52 -14.67
N LEU A 438 -21.61 -14.94 -15.28
CA LEU A 438 -21.51 -15.04 -16.72
C LEU A 438 -22.52 -16.05 -17.29
N VAL A 439 -22.64 -17.24 -16.68
CA VAL A 439 -23.66 -18.21 -17.10
C VAL A 439 -25.05 -17.61 -17.02
N ILE A 440 -25.40 -16.96 -15.91
CA ILE A 440 -26.70 -16.32 -15.72
C ILE A 440 -26.97 -15.26 -16.80
N LEU A 441 -26.01 -14.35 -17.02
CA LEU A 441 -26.16 -13.26 -18.00
C LEU A 441 -26.30 -13.79 -19.44
N ILE A 442 -25.55 -14.84 -19.79
CA ILE A 442 -25.62 -15.47 -21.12
C ILE A 442 -26.98 -16.15 -21.32
N GLN A 443 -27.51 -16.84 -20.30
CA GLN A 443 -28.83 -17.47 -20.40
C GLN A 443 -29.93 -16.43 -20.59
N PHE A 444 -29.92 -15.34 -19.81
CA PHE A 444 -30.91 -14.26 -19.99
C PHE A 444 -30.81 -13.57 -21.35
N GLN A 445 -29.60 -13.45 -21.91
CA GLN A 445 -29.41 -12.90 -23.25
C GLN A 445 -30.03 -13.80 -24.33
N ARG A 446 -29.97 -15.13 -24.18
CA ARG A 446 -30.57 -16.09 -25.13
C ARG A 446 -32.09 -16.21 -25.03
N THR A 447 -32.66 -15.92 -23.86
CA THR A 447 -34.11 -16.00 -23.65
C THR A 447 -34.83 -14.71 -24.07
N ASN A 448 -34.13 -13.56 -24.05
CA ASN A 448 -34.71 -12.24 -24.35
C ASN A 448 -34.26 -11.63 -25.69
N GLY A 449 -33.39 -12.30 -26.44
CA GLY A 449 -32.96 -11.91 -27.79
C GLY A 449 -33.35 -12.99 -28.78
#